data_AF-A0A967K3M8-F1
#
_entry.id   AF-A0A967K3M8-F1
#
_cell.length_a   1.000
_cell.length_b   1.000
_cell.length_c   1.000
_cell.angle_alpha   90.00
_cell.angle_beta   90.00
_cell.angle_gamma   90.00
#
_symmetry.space_group_name_H-M   'P 1'
#
loop_
_entity.id
_entity.type
_entity.pdbx_description
1 polymer ?
#
loop_
_entity_poly.entity_id
_entity_poly.type
_entity_poly.pdbx_seq_one_letter_code
_entity_poly.pdbx_strand_id
1 'polypeptide(L)'
;YDVADPRRLKAMMDAVRGYATGGQRSVYECFLTAAERGELLATVDQIINPGTDAFLLVRLEPRRWVRTLGIGVAPEDPPFFYQG
;
A
#
# COMPACT_ATOMS: atom_id res chain seq x y z
N TYR A 1 0.63 -3.67 5.94
CA TYR A 1 0.26 -3.15 7.27
C TYR A 1 -0.24 -4.31 8.12
N ASP A 2 -0.16 -4.18 9.44
CA ASP A 2 -0.75 -5.11 10.42
C ASP A 2 -1.53 -4.29 11.45
N VAL A 3 -2.85 -4.43 11.47
CA VAL A 3 -3.76 -3.58 12.26
C VAL A 3 -4.78 -4.47 12.95
N ALA A 4 -4.79 -4.42 14.28
CA ALA A 4 -5.60 -5.34 15.09
C ALA A 4 -7.08 -4.97 15.16
N ASP A 5 -7.40 -3.67 15.10
CA ASP A 5 -8.77 -3.16 15.20
C ASP A 5 -9.48 -3.14 13.82
N PRO A 6 -10.66 -3.77 13.67
CA PRO A 6 -11.37 -3.82 12.40
C PRO A 6 -11.74 -2.46 11.80
N ARG A 7 -12.00 -1.43 12.62
CA ARG A 7 -12.36 -0.08 12.13
C ARG A 7 -11.13 0.62 11.60
N ARG A 8 -10.01 0.59 12.33
CA ARG A 8 -8.72 1.12 11.86
C ARG A 8 -8.21 0.37 10.63
N LEU A 9 -8.42 -0.95 10.58
CA LEU A 9 -8.08 -1.78 9.43
C LEU A 9 -8.85 -1.33 8.17
N LYS A 10 -10.15 -1.05 8.30
CA LYS A 10 -10.97 -0.51 7.20
C LYS A 10 -10.42 0.84 6.72
N ALA A 11 -10.14 1.76 7.65
CA ALA A 11 -9.59 3.08 7.32
C ALA A 11 -8.21 2.99 6.65
N MET A 12 -7.32 2.12 7.16
CA MET A 12 -6.02 1.86 6.56
C MET A 12 -6.16 1.28 5.14
N MET A 13 -7.07 0.33 4.94
CA MET A 13 -7.35 -0.22 3.61
C MET A 13 -7.81 0.87 2.64
N ASP A 14 -8.75 1.73 3.06
CA ASP A 14 -9.28 2.80 2.22
C ASP A 14 -8.18 3.84 1.89
N ALA A 15 -7.31 4.17 2.84
CA ALA A 15 -6.18 5.06 2.63
C ALA A 15 -5.15 4.51 1.63
N VAL A 16 -4.81 3.22 1.71
CA VAL A 16 -3.81 2.60 0.81
C VAL A 16 -4.39 2.30 -0.56
N ARG A 17 -5.68 1.94 -0.65
CA ARG A 17 -6.31 1.55 -1.92
C ARG A 17 -6.34 2.68 -2.96
N GLY A 18 -6.32 3.94 -2.53
CA GLY A 18 -6.22 5.09 -3.45
C GLY A 18 -4.92 5.14 -4.25
N TYR A 19 -3.87 4.45 -3.80
CA TYR A 19 -2.54 4.45 -4.42
C TYR A 19 -2.13 3.07 -4.96
N ALA A 20 -2.96 2.05 -4.75
CA ALA A 20 -2.62 0.67 -5.06
C ALA A 20 -2.74 0.38 -6.56
N THR A 21 -1.68 -0.16 -7.14
CA THR A 21 -1.62 -0.58 -8.55
C THR A 21 -1.73 -2.11 -8.70
N GLY A 22 -1.54 -2.82 -7.59
CA GLY A 22 -1.75 -4.26 -7.42
C GLY A 22 -1.49 -4.67 -5.96
N GLY A 23 -1.87 -5.89 -5.54
CA GLY A 23 -1.56 -6.36 -4.18
C GLY A 23 -2.27 -7.63 -3.72
N GLN A 24 -1.74 -8.21 -2.64
CA GLN A 24 -2.42 -9.23 -1.83
C GLN A 24 -3.15 -8.58 -0.65
N ARG A 25 -3.93 -9.34 0.13
CA ARG A 25 -4.85 -8.84 1.17
C ARG A 25 -4.26 -7.87 2.22
N SER A 26 -2.94 -7.85 2.42
CA SER A 26 -2.25 -6.98 3.39
C SER A 26 -0.95 -6.35 2.87
N VAL A 27 -0.62 -6.54 1.58
CA VAL A 27 0.58 -6.01 0.91
C VAL A 27 0.15 -5.39 -0.40
N TYR A 28 0.43 -4.10 -0.55
CA TYR A 28 0.08 -3.32 -1.73
C TYR A 28 1.35 -2.80 -2.39
N GLU A 29 1.41 -2.93 -3.70
CA GLU A 29 2.38 -2.24 -4.53
C GLU A 29 1.75 -0.94 -5.02
N CYS A 30 2.49 0.15 -4.85
CA CYS A 30 2.02 1.50 -5.11
C CYS A 30 3.15 2.27 -5.81
N PHE A 31 2.81 3.02 -6.85
CA PHE A 31 3.70 4.04 -7.40
C PHE A 31 3.35 5.35 -6.73
N LEU A 32 4.32 5.92 -6.00
CA LEU A 32 4.12 7.14 -5.21
C LEU A 32 5.12 8.20 -5.66
N THR A 33 4.61 9.38 -5.98
CA THR A 33 5.41 10.60 -6.00
C THR A 33 5.88 10.96 -4.59
N ALA A 34 6.84 11.87 -4.47
CA ALA A 34 7.31 12.34 -3.17
C ALA A 34 6.21 13.01 -2.34
N ALA A 35 5.26 13.69 -3.00
CA ALA A 35 4.11 14.34 -2.36
C ALA A 35 3.11 13.30 -1.85
N GLU A 36 2.69 12.36 -2.69
CA GLU A 36 1.75 11.29 -2.31
C GLU A 36 2.31 10.41 -1.21
N ARG A 37 3.62 10.15 -1.21
CA ARG A 37 4.30 9.48 -0.09
C ARG A 37 4.14 10.25 1.22
N GLY A 38 4.29 11.58 1.18
CA GLY A 38 4.12 12.42 2.35
C GLY A 38 2.68 12.40 2.89
N GLU A 39 1.71 12.53 1.99
CA GLU A 39 0.28 12.47 2.31
C GLU A 39 -0.14 11.12 2.88
N LEU A 40 0.33 10.02 2.28
CA LEU A 40 0.07 8.67 2.76
C LEU A 40 0.62 8.47 4.18
N LEU A 41 1.86 8.89 4.44
CA LEU A 41 2.46 8.77 5.77
C LEU A 41 1.71 9.60 6.82
N ALA A 42 1.33 10.84 6.49
CA ALA A 42 0.55 11.69 7.39
C ALA A 42 -0.83 11.09 7.69
N THR A 43 -1.48 10.49 6.69
CA THR A 43 -2.78 9.84 6.84
C THR A 43 -2.68 8.59 7.71
N VAL A 44 -1.65 7.77 7.49
CA VAL A 44 -1.38 6.57 8.29
C VAL A 44 -1.11 6.90 9.75
N ASP A 45 -0.34 7.96 10.03
CA ASP A 45 -0.03 8.40 11.39
C ASP A 45 -1.30 8.76 12.19
N GLN A 46 -2.32 9.29 11.52
CA GLN A 46 -3.62 9.59 12.13
C GLN A 46 -4.49 8.34 12.37
N ILE A 47 -4.23 7.26 11.63
CA ILE A 47 -5.04 6.04 11.67
C ILE A 47 -4.49 5.05 12.69
N ILE A 48 -3.18 4.84 12.79
CA ILE A 48 -2.59 3.73 13.53
C ILE A 48 -2.58 3.95 15.06
N ASN A 49 -2.66 2.87 15.82
CA ASN A 49 -2.26 2.84 17.22
C ASN A 49 -0.85 2.22 17.33
N PRO A 50 0.20 3.01 17.66
CA PRO A 50 1.58 2.50 17.72
C PRO A 50 1.81 1.38 18.74
N GLY A 51 0.92 1.22 19.74
CA GLY A 51 1.03 0.16 20.73
C GLY A 51 0.55 -1.21 20.26
N THR A 52 -0.26 -1.26 19.19
CA THR A 52 -0.90 -2.50 18.72
C THR A 52 -0.81 -2.74 17.22
N ASP A 53 -0.45 -1.71 16.45
CA ASP A 53 -0.49 -1.73 15.00
C ASP A 53 0.91 -1.47 14.43
N ALA A 54 1.21 -2.05 13.26
CA ALA A 54 2.47 -1.88 12.56
C ALA A 54 2.25 -1.47 11.10
N PHE A 55 2.99 -0.45 10.67
CA PHE A 55 3.02 0.00 9.29
C PHE A 55 4.45 0.06 8.78
N LEU A 56 4.67 -0.43 7.55
CA LEU A 56 5.96 -0.44 6.90
C LEU A 56 5.78 0.00 5.45
N LEU A 57 6.52 1.04 5.06
CA LEU A 57 6.63 1.48 3.68
C LEU A 57 8.06 1.26 3.19
N VAL A 58 8.23 0.30 2.28
CA VAL A 58 9.54 -0.06 1.73
C VAL A 58 9.65 0.51 0.32
N ARG A 59 10.70 1.30 0.07
CA ARG A 59 11.04 1.70 -1.29
C ARG A 59 11.69 0.53 -2.02
N LEU A 60 11.03 0.02 -3.05
CA LEU A 60 11.62 -0.97 -3.95
C LEU A 60 12.56 -0.27 -4.94
N GLU A 61 13.65 -0.94 -5.30
CA GLU A 61 14.51 -0.45 -6.39
C GLU A 61 13.82 -0.70 -7.73
N PRO A 62 13.56 0.35 -8.54
CA PRO A 62 12.82 0.22 -9.81
C PRO A 62 13.49 -0.67 -10.86
N ARG A 63 14.79 -0.96 -10.67
CA ARG A 63 15.63 -1.69 -11.61
C ARG A 63 15.74 -3.19 -11.32
N ARG A 64 15.14 -3.68 -10.24
CA ARG A 64 15.13 -5.10 -9.90
C ARG A 64 13.95 -5.80 -10.57
N TRP A 65 14.22 -6.94 -11.20
CA TRP A 65 13.20 -7.77 -11.83
C TRP A 65 12.19 -8.27 -10.78
N VAL A 66 10.90 -8.04 -11.02
CA VAL A 66 9.82 -8.67 -10.27
C VAL A 66 9.79 -10.15 -10.62
N ARG A 67 9.86 -11.01 -9.60
CA ARG A 67 9.66 -12.46 -9.76
C ARG A 67 8.29 -12.82 -9.19
N THR A 68 7.34 -13.12 -10.06
CA THR A 68 6.06 -13.69 -9.65
C THR A 68 6.19 -15.21 -9.48
N LEU A 69 5.49 -15.77 -8.50
CA LEU A 69 5.41 -17.21 -8.26
C LEU A 69 3.94 -17.64 -8.29
N GLY A 70 3.63 -18.80 -8.88
CA GLY A 70 2.26 -19.31 -8.96
C GLY A 70 1.32 -18.37 -9.74
N ILE A 71 0.25 -17.91 -9.09
CA ILE A 71 -0.76 -17.00 -9.66
C ILE A 71 -0.43 -15.51 -9.45
N GLY A 72 0.82 -15.17 -9.07
CA GLY A 72 1.23 -13.79 -8.85
C GLY A 72 1.17 -12.96 -10.13
N VAL A 73 0.55 -11.80 -10.06
CA VAL A 73 0.51 -10.79 -11.13
C VAL A 73 1.61 -9.76 -10.85
N ALA A 74 2.38 -9.40 -11.88
CA ALA A 74 3.40 -8.36 -11.72
C ALA A 74 2.73 -6.99 -11.61
N PRO A 75 3.25 -6.06 -10.78
CA PRO A 75 2.75 -4.70 -10.73
C PRO A 75 3.00 -4.00 -12.07
N GLU A 76 1.99 -3.30 -12.55
CA GLU A 76 2.10 -2.40 -13.69
C GLU A 76 1.89 -0.96 -13.20
N ASP A 77 2.50 0.01 -13.90
CA ASP A 77 2.29 1.45 -13.70
C ASP A 77 1.59 2.06 -14.94
N PRO A 78 0.35 1.66 -15.26
CA PRO A 78 -0.39 2.27 -16.36
C PRO A 78 -0.72 3.74 -16.06
N PRO A 79 -0.87 4.58 -17.10
CA PRO A 79 -1.22 5.99 -16.95
C PRO A 79 -2.64 6.21 -16.37
N PHE A 80 -3.42 5.17 -16.15
CA PHE A 80 -4.75 5.19 -15.55
C PHE A 80 -5.05 3.87 -14.83
N PHE A 81 -5.77 3.94 -13.71
CA PHE A 81 -6.29 2.78 -12.99
C PHE A 81 -7.81 2.80 -12.97
N TYR A 82 -8.45 1.65 -13.16
CA TYR A 82 -9.90 1.48 -13.02
C TYR A 82 -10.21 0.92 -11.62
N GLN A 83 -11.00 1.64 -10.84
CA GLN A 83 -11.43 1.21 -9.52
C GLN A 83 -12.93 0.89 -9.57
N GLY A 84 -13.26 -0.40 -9.63
CA GLY A 84 -14.63 -0.93 -9.56
C GLY A 84 -14.99 -1.44 -8.17
#